data_AF-A0A519HLF7-F1
#
_entry.id   AF-A0A519HLF7-F1
#
_cell.length_a   1.000
_cell.length_b   1.000
_cell.length_c   1.000
_cell.angle_alpha   90.00
_cell.angle_beta   90.00
_cell.angle_gamma   90.00
#
_symmetry.space_group_name_H-M   'P 1'
#
loop_
_entity.id
_entity.type
_entity.pdbx_description
1 polymer ?
#
loop_
_entity_poly.entity_id
_entity_poly.type
_entity_poly.pdbx_seq_one_letter_code
_entity_poly.pdbx_strand_id
1 'polypeptide(L)' 'MMQGYCSDRHSPAVDHRRRYTVVPRADGWSVAVNGALTLPFPKKSSAQRIAATLQRQADALAGSRRKR' A
#
# COMPACT_ATOMS: atom_id res chain seq x y z
N MET A 1 -28.83 2.12 -5.39
CA MET A 1 -27.94 0.95 -5.42
C MET A 1 -26.50 1.46 -5.35
N MET A 2 -25.72 0.92 -4.40
CA MET A 2 -24.28 1.14 -4.09
C MET A 2 -23.68 2.55 -4.31
N GLN A 3 -23.63 3.34 -3.23
CA GLN A 3 -22.74 4.50 -3.08
C GLN A 3 -21.34 4.01 -2.67
N GLY A 4 -20.44 3.88 -3.66
CA GLY A 4 -19.02 3.63 -3.42
C GLY A 4 -18.35 4.89 -2.86
N TYR A 5 -17.75 4.78 -1.67
CA TYR A 5 -17.08 5.89 -1.00
C TYR A 5 -15.81 6.31 -1.76
N CYS A 6 -15.84 7.48 -2.39
CA CYS A 6 -14.66 8.24 -2.76
C CYS A 6 -14.22 9.08 -1.54
N SER A 7 -13.05 8.79 -0.98
CA SER A 7 -12.37 9.70 -0.06
C SER A 7 -11.03 10.09 -0.69
N ASP A 8 -11.07 11.29 -1.27
CA ASP A 8 -9.96 12.04 -1.83
C ASP A 8 -9.02 12.57 -0.71
N ARG A 9 -7.79 12.89 -1.12
CA ARG A 9 -6.75 13.71 -0.44
C ARG A 9 -5.70 13.00 0.43
N HIS A 10 -4.61 12.58 -0.22
CA HIS A 10 -3.26 13.13 -0.03
C HIS A 10 -2.27 12.27 -0.82
N SER A 11 -1.88 12.72 -2.01
CA SER A 11 -0.71 12.16 -2.72
C SER A 11 0.48 13.09 -2.50
N PRO A 12 1.33 12.87 -1.48
CA PRO A 12 2.63 13.50 -1.46
C PRO A 12 3.42 12.94 -2.65
N ALA A 13 4.14 13.83 -3.35
CA ALA A 13 4.92 13.54 -4.54
C ALA A 13 5.62 12.17 -4.45
N VAL A 14 5.15 11.23 -5.27
CA VAL A 14 5.64 9.85 -5.25
C VAL A 14 7.03 9.81 -5.86
N ASP A 15 8.02 9.86 -4.97
CA ASP A 15 9.33 9.26 -5.16
C ASP A 15 9.12 7.92 -5.89
N HIS A 16 9.82 7.72 -7.01
CA HIS A 16 9.55 6.66 -7.99
C HIS A 16 9.72 5.23 -7.45
N ARG A 17 10.13 5.10 -6.18
CA ARG A 17 10.02 3.88 -5.39
C ARG A 17 8.59 3.73 -4.89
N ARG A 18 7.86 2.74 -5.41
CA ARG A 18 6.56 2.31 -4.86
C ARG A 18 6.76 1.94 -3.39
N ARG A 19 6.48 2.88 -2.48
CA ARG A 19 6.62 2.70 -1.03
C ARG A 19 5.27 2.22 -0.48
N TYR A 20 5.21 0.96 -0.07
CA TYR A 20 4.05 0.43 0.65
C TYR A 20 4.04 1.00 2.07
N THR A 21 2.99 1.75 2.42
CA THR A 21 2.86 2.40 3.73
C THR A 21 1.70 1.79 4.52
N VAL A 22 1.80 1.82 5.85
CA VAL A 22 0.72 1.33 6.73
C VAL A 22 -0.05 2.53 7.25
N VAL A 23 -1.37 2.52 7.06
CA VAL A 23 -2.27 3.61 7.45
C VAL A 23 -3.35 3.11 8.42
N PRO A 24 -3.70 3.89 9.46
CA PRO A 24 -4.82 3.55 10.34
C PRO A 24 -6.16 3.74 9.61
N ARG A 25 -7.15 2.91 9.95
CA ARG A 25 -8.55 2.96 9.50
C ARG A 25 -9.49 2.68 10.67
N ALA A 26 -10.79 2.98 10.49
CA ALA A 26 -11.83 2.73 11.50
C ALA A 26 -11.79 1.30 12.06
N ASP A 27 -11.57 0.31 11.20
CA ASP A 27 -11.59 -1.12 11.57
C ASP A 27 -10.18 -1.75 11.67
N GLY A 28 -9.12 -0.93 11.76
CA GLY A 28 -7.75 -1.43 11.95
C GLY A 28 -6.70 -0.73 11.09
N TRP A 29 -5.90 -1.50 10.37
CA TRP A 29 -4.72 -1.01 9.64
C TRP A 29 -4.72 -1.51 8.21
N SER A 30 -4.56 -0.64 7.23
CA SER A 30 -4.43 -1.03 5.82
C SER A 30 -3.04 -0.73 5.29
N VAL A 31 -2.66 -1.42 4.22
CA VAL A 31 -1.48 -1.06 3.43
C VAL A 31 -1.93 -0.18 2.27
N ALA A 32 -1.25 0.95 2.08
CA ALA A 32 -1.48 1.91 1.02
C ALA A 32 -0.32 1.91 0.02
N VAL A 33 -0.64 2.02 -1.27
CA VAL A 33 0.35 2.24 -2.34
C VAL A 33 -0.32 3.00 -3.48
N ASN A 34 0.26 4.12 -3.91
CA ASN A 34 -0.22 4.92 -5.04
C ASN A 34 -1.74 5.22 -5.02
N GLY A 35 -2.29 5.52 -3.83
CA GLY A 35 -3.73 5.78 -3.65
C GLY A 35 -4.63 4.53 -3.57
N ALA A 36 -4.09 3.33 -3.81
CA ALA A 36 -4.80 2.07 -3.57
C ALA A 36 -4.61 1.60 -2.11
N LEU A 37 -5.65 0.98 -1.56
CA LEU A 37 -5.68 0.49 -0.17
C LEU A 37 -6.08 -0.99 -0.15
N THR A 38 -5.39 -1.77 0.68
CA THR A 38 -5.81 -3.15 0.98
C THR A 38 -6.98 -3.18 1.95
N LEU A 39 -7.64 -4.34 2.06
CA LEU A 39 -8.54 -4.64 3.17
C LEU A 39 -7.86 -4.38 4.53
N PRO A 40 -8.62 -3.95 5.54
CA PRO A 40 -8.09 -3.65 6.86
C PRO A 40 -7.66 -4.92 7.60
N PHE A 41 -6.52 -4.85 8.26
CA PHE A 41 -6.00 -5.84 9.17
C PHE A 41 -6.27 -5.41 10.62
N PRO A 42 -6.66 -6.33 11.51
CA PRO A 42 -6.94 -5.98 12.91
C PRO A 42 -5.69 -5.58 13.70
N LYS A 43 -4.50 -6.05 13.29
CA LYS A 43 -3.22 -5.77 13.96
C LYS A 43 -2.28 -4.97 13.08
N LYS A 44 -1.67 -3.91 13.64
CA LYS A 44 -0.65 -3.08 12.97
C LYS A 44 0.54 -3.91 12.49
N SER A 45 1.00 -4.84 13.32
CA SER A 45 2.15 -5.71 13.00
C SER A 45 1.89 -6.60 11.78
N SER A 46 0.65 -7.07 11.59
CA SER A 46 0.26 -7.82 10.39
C SER A 46 0.34 -6.93 9.15
N ALA A 47 -0.22 -5.72 9.20
CA ALA A 47 -0.15 -4.76 8.09
C ALA A 47 1.31 -4.38 7.75
N GLN A 48 2.17 -4.19 8.77
CA GLN A 48 3.60 -3.93 8.57
C GLN A 48 4.32 -5.09 7.89
N ARG A 49 4.04 -6.33 8.31
CA ARG A 49 4.63 -7.52 7.69
C ARG A 49 4.22 -7.64 6.23
N ILE A 50 2.94 -7.39 5.92
CA ILE A 50 2.44 -7.40 4.54
C ILE A 50 3.08 -6.28 3.72
N ALA A 51 3.16 -5.05 4.23
CA ALA A 51 3.82 -3.95 3.55
C ALA A 51 5.29 -4.27 3.22
N ALA A 52 6.03 -4.87 4.16
CA ALA A 52 7.41 -5.28 3.94
C ALA A 52 7.54 -6.38 2.87
N THR A 53 6.65 -7.37 2.88
CA THR A 53 6.62 -8.41 1.84
C THR A 53 6.34 -7.82 0.46
N LEU A 54 5.34 -6.94 0.36
CA LEU A 54 4.96 -6.28 -0.89
C LEU A 54 6.10 -5.40 -1.43
N GLN A 55 6.80 -4.69 -0.54
CA GLN A 55 7.99 -3.91 -0.92
C GLN A 55 9.05 -4.80 -1.53
N ARG A 56 9.42 -5.91 -0.87
CA ARG A 56 10.42 -6.86 -1.38
C ARG A 56 10.04 -7.43 -2.76
N GLN A 57 8.76 -7.76 -2.96
CA GLN A 57 8.27 -8.25 -4.25
C GLN A 57 8.35 -7.18 -5.33
N ALA A 58 7.96 -5.94 -5.03
CA ALA A 58 8.07 -4.82 -5.96
C ALA A 58 9.52 -4.51 -6.32
N ASP A 59 10.44 -4.55 -5.35
CA ASP A 59 11.87 -4.33 -5.55
C ASP A 59 12.47 -5.43 -6.44
N ALA A 60 12.10 -6.70 -6.22
CA ALA A 60 12.52 -7.82 -7.06
C ALA A 60 12.03 -7.68 -8.51
N LEU A 61 10.78 -7.26 -8.70
CA LEU A 61 10.21 -6.98 -10.03
C LEU A 61 10.91 -5.80 -10.72
N ALA A 62 11.21 -4.74 -9.99
CA ALA A 62 11.93 -3.57 -10.51
C ALA A 62 13.36 -3.95 -10.95
N GLY A 63 14.05 -4.79 -10.17
CA GLY A 63 15.36 -5.33 -10.53
C GLY A 63 15.32 -6.26 -11.74
N SER A 64 14.29 -7.08 -11.86
CA SER A 64 14.07 -7.98 -13.01
C SER A 64 13.79 -7.21 -14.31
N ARG A 65 13.00 -6.13 -14.24
CA ARG A 65 12.62 -5.31 -15.40
C ARG A 65 13.80 -4.52 -16.01
N ARG A 66 14.91 -4.39 -15.30
CA ARG A 66 16.13 -3.70 -15.76
C ARG A 66 17.06 -4.59 -16.60
N LYS A 67 16.73 -5.88 -16.79
CA LYS A 67 17.51 -6.86 -17.56
C LYS A 67 16.90 -7.23 -18.93
N ARG A 68 15.96 -6.45 -19.47
CA ARG A 68 15.43 -6.63 -20.82
C ARG A 68 15.82 -5.47 -21.72
#